data_AF-A0AAN7QFQ7-F1
#
_entry.id   AF-A0AAN7QFQ7-F1
#
_cell.length_a   1.000
_cell.length_b   1.000
_cell.length_c   1.000
_cell.angle_alpha   90.00
_cell.angle_beta   90.00
_cell.angle_gamma   90.00
#
_symmetry.space_group_name_H-M   'P 1'
#
loop_
_entity.id
_entity.type
_entity.pdbx_description
1 polymer ?
#
loop_
_entity_poly.entity_id
_entity_poly.type
_entity_poly.pdbx_seq_one_letter_code
_entity_poly.pdbx_strand_id
1 'polypeptide(L)'
;MDATASGTSSIPFHNIADPPIPPIVDLPGAAFERQKRHCFGDLKPGEFPLAASPSIVLHVLTACHLDPLDLAKLEVTCNFFRQSANFAPDPELSITELAALDMCQKRAIFRPMKDLERQELKRRCGGSWKLVLSFLLAGEACSRREKSQAIAGPGHSVAVTSSGAVYTFGSNSSGQLGHGNTKEESRPQLIRSLQGIRIIQAAAGAGRSMLISDAGQVYTFGKDSFGEAEYGSQGSNMVTTPLLVESLKGIFAVQVAIGNFFTAVLSREGVVYTISWGNEGKLGHHTEPNDLEPYPLLGALENVPVVQIAAGYCYLLALAFQPTGMSVYSVGCGLGGKLGHGTRTDEKSPRLIEQFQQLKIQPMVVAAGAWHAAVVGRDGRVCTWGWGRYGCLGHGNEDCESVPKVIESLGNLKAVHVATGDYTTFIVTDTGDVYSFGCGESASLGHNPAGDAQGNNRHTNVLSPALVTSLKEVNERFVQISLTNSIYWNAHTFALTETGKLYAFGAGDKGQLGVELSANQTERGNPERVMLDLS
;
A
#
# COMPACT_ATOMS: atom_id res chain seq x y z
N MET A 1 30.28 -15.39 61.65
CA MET A 1 29.66 -14.24 60.97
C MET A 1 28.22 -14.65 60.65
N ASP A 2 27.45 -15.09 61.63
CA ASP A 2 26.85 -14.35 62.78
C ASP A 2 25.44 -13.91 62.37
N ALA A 3 24.35 -14.24 63.06
CA ALA A 3 24.19 -14.92 64.35
C ALA A 3 22.72 -15.42 64.41
N THR A 4 22.48 -16.67 64.84
CA THR A 4 21.85 -17.06 66.13
C THR A 4 20.35 -16.80 66.24
N ALA A 5 19.50 -17.59 66.85
CA ALA A 5 19.47 -18.90 67.53
C ALA A 5 17.96 -19.07 67.88
N SER A 6 17.31 -20.20 68.13
CA SER A 6 17.59 -21.33 69.01
C SER A 6 16.33 -22.21 68.93
N GLY A 7 16.45 -23.53 68.92
CA GLY A 7 15.86 -24.31 70.01
C GLY A 7 15.20 -25.62 69.54
N THR A 8 15.97 -26.69 69.67
CA THR A 8 15.62 -28.14 69.73
C THR A 8 14.63 -28.42 70.89
N SER A 9 13.85 -29.52 71.02
CA SER A 9 13.84 -30.88 70.49
C SER A 9 12.50 -31.62 70.80
N SER A 10 12.24 -32.68 70.02
CA SER A 10 11.73 -34.03 70.39
C SER A 10 10.31 -34.28 70.95
N ILE A 11 9.41 -34.83 70.08
CA ILE A 11 8.72 -36.17 70.10
C ILE A 11 7.97 -36.57 71.41
N PRO A 12 6.68 -37.03 71.41
CA PRO A 12 6.24 -38.27 70.72
C PRO A 12 4.81 -38.34 70.13
N PHE A 13 4.62 -39.34 69.27
CA PHE A 13 3.37 -39.80 68.66
C PHE A 13 2.34 -40.32 69.67
N HIS A 14 1.06 -40.06 69.42
CA HIS A 14 -0.04 -40.94 69.84
C HIS A 14 -1.14 -41.00 68.77
N ASN A 15 -1.41 -42.22 68.30
CA ASN A 15 -2.58 -42.63 67.52
C ASN A 15 -3.87 -42.40 68.31
N ILE A 16 -4.89 -41.78 67.69
CA ILE A 16 -6.29 -41.91 68.13
C ILE A 16 -7.19 -42.02 66.88
N ALA A 17 -8.07 -43.02 66.91
CA ALA A 17 -8.95 -43.48 65.83
C ALA A 17 -10.21 -42.61 65.61
N ASP A 18 -10.80 -42.74 64.42
CA ASP A 18 -12.02 -42.06 63.95
C ASP A 18 -13.27 -42.30 64.82
N PRO A 19 -14.15 -41.28 64.98
CA PRO A 19 -15.53 -41.48 65.40
C PRO A 19 -16.52 -41.47 64.21
N PRO A 20 -17.66 -42.20 64.30
CA PRO A 20 -18.54 -42.52 63.17
C PRO A 20 -19.59 -41.43 62.84
N ILE A 21 -20.08 -41.53 61.59
CA ILE A 21 -21.06 -40.67 60.90
C ILE A 21 -22.47 -40.79 61.50
N PRO A 22 -23.23 -39.68 61.70
CA PRO A 22 -24.65 -39.73 62.05
C PRO A 22 -25.56 -39.90 60.81
N PRO A 23 -26.75 -40.52 60.94
CA PRO A 23 -27.57 -40.94 59.81
C PRO A 23 -28.34 -39.79 59.15
N ILE A 24 -28.60 -39.99 57.85
CA ILE A 24 -29.37 -39.13 56.95
C ILE A 24 -30.83 -39.08 57.41
N VAL A 25 -31.38 -37.86 57.55
CA VAL A 25 -32.81 -37.61 57.73
C VAL A 25 -33.37 -37.13 56.39
N ASP A 26 -34.29 -37.92 55.82
CA ASP A 26 -35.09 -37.55 54.66
C ASP A 26 -36.15 -36.50 55.05
N LEU A 27 -36.24 -35.42 54.27
CA LEU A 27 -37.39 -34.52 54.23
C LEU A 27 -37.84 -34.32 52.77
N PRO A 28 -39.15 -34.33 52.47
CA PRO A 28 -39.66 -34.49 51.12
C PRO A 28 -39.83 -33.16 50.36
N GLY A 29 -39.49 -33.19 49.08
CA GLY A 29 -40.25 -32.57 47.98
C GLY A 29 -40.40 -31.05 47.96
N ALA A 30 -39.57 -30.38 47.16
CA ALA A 30 -40.00 -29.22 46.40
C ALA A 30 -39.64 -29.44 44.93
N ALA A 31 -40.69 -29.69 44.12
CA ALA A 31 -40.59 -29.72 42.67
C ALA A 31 -40.24 -28.31 42.19
N PHE A 32 -38.98 -28.07 41.86
CA PHE A 32 -38.58 -26.91 41.07
C PHE A 32 -38.60 -27.28 39.60
N GLU A 33 -39.43 -26.57 38.84
CA GLU A 33 -39.52 -26.66 37.39
C GLU A 33 -38.14 -26.56 36.74
N ARG A 34 -37.87 -27.54 35.87
CA ARG A 34 -36.64 -27.63 35.09
C ARG A 34 -36.65 -26.52 34.04
N GLN A 35 -36.04 -25.37 34.33
CA GLN A 35 -35.69 -24.41 33.28
C GLN A 35 -34.74 -25.10 32.29
N LYS A 36 -35.21 -25.26 31.05
CA LYS A 36 -34.41 -25.74 29.92
C LYS A 36 -33.15 -24.87 29.79
N ARG A 37 -31.99 -25.46 30.07
CA ARG A 37 -30.69 -24.90 29.69
C ARG A 37 -30.26 -25.55 28.36
N HIS A 38 -30.16 -24.73 27.33
CA HIS A 38 -29.39 -24.97 26.11
C HIS A 38 -28.43 -23.76 26.03
N CYS A 39 -27.11 -23.90 25.85
CA CYS A 39 -26.39 -24.73 24.90
C CYS A 39 -25.07 -25.27 25.47
N PHE A 40 -24.94 -26.60 25.39
CA PHE A 40 -23.77 -27.45 25.11
C PHE A 40 -22.56 -27.52 26.09
N GLY A 41 -22.53 -28.68 26.76
CA GLY A 41 -21.42 -29.36 27.42
C GLY A 41 -21.98 -30.48 28.30
N ASP A 42 -22.29 -31.65 27.73
CA ASP A 42 -22.91 -32.76 28.47
C ASP A 42 -21.82 -33.76 28.92
N LEU A 43 -21.35 -33.54 30.15
CA LEU A 43 -20.96 -34.60 31.10
C LEU A 43 -20.13 -35.78 30.52
N LYS A 44 -18.89 -35.51 30.07
CA LYS A 44 -17.77 -36.48 30.09
C LYS A 44 -16.44 -35.74 30.38
N PRO A 45 -15.47 -36.37 31.05
CA PRO A 45 -14.12 -35.80 31.16
C PRO A 45 -13.54 -35.64 29.74
N GLY A 46 -13.44 -34.39 29.26
CA GLY A 46 -12.93 -34.10 27.91
C GLY A 46 -13.73 -33.07 27.09
N GLU A 47 -14.95 -32.67 27.49
CA GLU A 47 -15.67 -31.57 26.82
C GLU A 47 -15.37 -30.22 27.50
N PHE A 48 -14.61 -29.36 26.82
CA PHE A 48 -14.38 -27.98 27.25
C PHE A 48 -15.54 -27.09 26.79
N PRO A 49 -16.33 -26.48 27.69
CA PRO A 49 -17.29 -25.46 27.29
C PRO A 49 -16.52 -24.25 26.77
N LEU A 50 -16.67 -23.89 25.50
CA LEU A 50 -16.03 -22.70 24.91
C LEU A 50 -16.39 -21.41 25.69
N ALA A 51 -17.54 -21.41 26.37
CA ALA A 51 -17.98 -20.34 27.27
C ALA A 51 -17.19 -20.26 28.60
N ALA A 52 -16.54 -21.35 29.04
CA ALA A 52 -15.77 -21.37 30.28
C ALA A 52 -14.36 -20.76 30.12
N SER A 53 -13.88 -20.58 28.89
CA SER A 53 -12.57 -19.98 28.61
C SER A 53 -12.60 -19.14 27.33
N PRO A 54 -13.13 -17.91 27.40
CA PRO A 54 -13.21 -17.03 26.23
C PRO A 54 -11.83 -16.63 25.68
N SER A 55 -10.76 -16.75 26.47
CA SER A 55 -9.38 -16.57 26.02
C SER A 55 -8.92 -17.63 25.01
N ILE A 56 -9.35 -18.89 25.14
CA ILE A 56 -9.04 -19.95 24.16
C ILE A 56 -9.73 -19.65 22.84
N VAL A 57 -10.99 -19.24 22.88
CA VAL A 57 -11.74 -18.86 21.67
C VAL A 57 -11.10 -17.66 20.99
N LEU A 58 -10.77 -16.62 21.75
CA LEU A 58 -10.06 -15.46 21.21
C LEU A 58 -8.73 -15.87 20.56
N HIS A 59 -7.96 -16.75 21.20
CA HIS A 59 -6.72 -17.27 20.63
C HIS A 59 -6.97 -18.00 19.30
N VAL A 60 -7.99 -18.86 19.21
CA VAL A 60 -8.34 -19.54 17.95
C VAL A 60 -8.75 -18.55 16.87
N LEU A 61 -9.64 -17.60 17.18
CA LEU A 61 -10.11 -16.60 16.20
C LEU A 61 -8.96 -15.74 15.65
N THR A 62 -7.99 -15.40 16.51
CA THR A 62 -6.86 -14.54 16.15
C THR A 62 -5.70 -15.30 15.51
N ALA A 63 -5.48 -16.57 15.88
CA ALA A 63 -4.40 -17.41 15.35
C ALA A 63 -4.75 -18.06 14.00
N CYS A 64 -6.04 -18.30 13.72
CA CYS A 64 -6.49 -18.85 12.45
C CYS A 64 -6.48 -17.84 11.28
N HIS A 65 -5.98 -16.61 11.48
CA HIS A 65 -5.90 -15.56 10.47
C HIS A 65 -7.23 -15.33 9.73
N LEU A 66 -8.36 -15.45 10.44
CA LEU A 66 -9.68 -15.24 9.86
C LEU A 66 -9.78 -13.83 9.28
N ASP A 67 -10.37 -13.72 8.09
CA ASP A 67 -10.63 -12.41 7.52
C ASP A 67 -11.79 -11.73 8.27
N PRO A 68 -11.88 -10.38 8.21
CA PRO A 68 -12.96 -9.67 8.89
C PRO A 68 -14.36 -10.10 8.47
N LEU A 69 -14.50 -10.60 7.23
CA LEU A 69 -15.75 -11.11 6.71
C LEU A 69 -16.13 -12.43 7.38
N ASP A 70 -15.19 -13.33 7.60
CA ASP A 70 -15.41 -14.58 8.32
C ASP A 70 -15.75 -14.32 9.79
N LEU A 71 -15.10 -13.36 10.45
CA LEU A 71 -15.51 -12.90 11.79
C LEU A 71 -16.95 -12.38 11.79
N ALA A 72 -17.35 -11.60 10.79
CA ALA A 72 -18.73 -11.12 10.65
C ALA A 72 -19.72 -12.27 10.37
N LYS A 73 -19.35 -13.26 9.54
CA LYS A 73 -20.18 -14.45 9.29
C LYS A 73 -20.35 -15.28 10.56
N LEU A 74 -19.30 -15.48 11.35
CA LEU A 74 -19.36 -16.22 12.62
C LEU A 74 -20.33 -15.54 13.59
N GLU A 75 -20.23 -14.22 13.72
CA GLU A 75 -21.14 -13.43 14.55
C GLU A 75 -22.59 -13.53 14.06
N VAL A 76 -22.83 -13.47 12.75
CA VAL A 76 -24.19 -13.61 12.19
C VAL A 76 -24.73 -15.04 12.31
N THR A 77 -23.90 -16.07 12.21
CA THR A 77 -24.36 -17.47 12.18
C THR A 77 -24.51 -18.10 13.56
N CYS A 78 -23.85 -17.58 14.59
CA CYS A 78 -23.85 -18.19 15.92
C CYS A 78 -23.96 -17.17 17.06
N ASN A 79 -24.98 -17.35 17.91
CA ASN A 79 -25.28 -16.45 19.03
C ASN A 79 -24.15 -16.34 20.05
N PHE A 80 -23.32 -17.37 20.21
CA PHE A 80 -22.16 -17.35 21.10
C PHE A 80 -21.20 -16.21 20.73
N PHE A 81 -20.95 -16.00 19.44
CA PHE A 81 -20.03 -14.96 18.96
C PHE A 81 -20.61 -13.54 19.05
N ARG A 82 -21.94 -13.40 19.20
CA ARG A 82 -22.62 -12.11 19.37
C ARG A 82 -22.60 -11.59 20.81
N GLN A 83 -22.42 -12.49 21.77
CA GLN A 83 -22.45 -12.13 23.18
C GLN A 83 -21.19 -11.36 23.54
N SER A 84 -21.34 -10.47 24.52
CA SER A 84 -20.21 -9.75 25.09
C SER A 84 -19.18 -10.76 25.61
N ALA A 85 -17.91 -10.47 25.32
CA ALA A 85 -16.78 -11.28 25.70
C ALA A 85 -16.68 -11.42 27.24
N ASN A 86 -17.11 -10.39 27.99
CA ASN A 86 -17.01 -10.32 29.45
C ASN A 86 -15.57 -10.53 29.97
N PHE A 87 -14.55 -10.07 29.22
CA PHE A 87 -13.16 -10.01 29.69
C PHE A 87 -12.40 -8.82 29.08
N ALA A 88 -11.26 -8.48 29.67
CA ALA A 88 -10.43 -7.34 29.27
C ALA A 88 -9.92 -7.43 27.82
N PRO A 89 -9.64 -6.31 27.13
CA PRO A 89 -9.64 -4.92 27.63
C PRO A 89 -11.02 -4.23 27.59
N ASP A 90 -11.99 -4.76 26.84
CA ASP A 90 -13.32 -4.16 26.71
C ASP A 90 -14.38 -5.26 26.90
N PRO A 91 -15.08 -5.27 28.05
CA PRO A 91 -16.05 -6.29 28.37
C PRO A 91 -17.33 -6.15 27.56
N GLU A 92 -17.58 -5.02 26.89
CA GLU A 92 -18.81 -4.77 26.13
C GLU A 92 -18.75 -5.32 24.70
N LEU A 93 -17.54 -5.51 24.16
CA LEU A 93 -17.37 -6.03 22.79
C LEU A 93 -17.81 -7.48 22.66
N SER A 94 -18.38 -7.82 21.50
CA SER A 94 -18.53 -9.21 21.10
C SER A 94 -17.16 -9.86 20.93
N ILE A 95 -17.06 -11.18 21.14
CA ILE A 95 -15.76 -11.87 21.05
C ILE A 95 -15.12 -11.75 19.66
N THR A 96 -15.91 -11.60 18.59
CA THR A 96 -15.42 -11.34 17.23
C THR A 96 -14.92 -9.92 17.03
N GLU A 97 -15.56 -8.92 17.65
CA GLU A 97 -15.05 -7.54 17.68
C GLU A 97 -13.75 -7.45 18.48
N LEU A 98 -13.67 -8.18 19.60
CA LEU A 98 -12.47 -8.27 20.40
C LEU A 98 -11.33 -9.00 19.67
N ALA A 99 -11.62 -10.07 18.93
CA ALA A 99 -10.65 -10.72 18.04
C ALA A 99 -10.14 -9.76 16.97
N ALA A 100 -11.04 -8.99 16.34
CA ALA A 100 -10.63 -7.99 15.36
C ALA A 100 -9.74 -6.90 15.98
N LEU A 101 -10.06 -6.42 17.19
CA LEU A 101 -9.25 -5.46 17.93
C LEU A 101 -7.86 -6.02 18.27
N ASP A 102 -7.77 -7.25 18.77
CA ASP A 102 -6.49 -7.92 19.06
C ASP A 102 -5.63 -8.06 17.79
N MET A 103 -6.25 -8.42 16.66
CA MET A 103 -5.58 -8.47 15.36
C MET A 103 -5.11 -7.09 14.89
N CYS A 104 -5.89 -6.02 15.12
CA CYS A 104 -5.45 -4.64 14.85
C CYS A 104 -4.23 -4.27 15.70
N GLN A 105 -4.23 -4.60 16.99
CA GLN A 105 -3.15 -4.28 17.94
C GLN A 105 -1.80 -4.92 17.59
N LYS A 106 -1.80 -6.01 16.82
CA LYS A 106 -0.59 -6.66 16.32
C LYS A 106 0.07 -5.91 15.15
N ARG A 107 -0.62 -4.95 14.52
CA ARG A 107 -0.15 -4.26 13.31
C ARG A 107 0.71 -3.04 13.63
N ALA A 108 1.81 -2.87 12.90
CA ALA A 108 2.81 -1.84 13.15
C ALA A 108 2.23 -0.41 13.19
N ILE A 109 1.30 -0.07 12.28
CA ILE A 109 0.71 1.27 12.21
C ILE A 109 -0.35 1.56 13.28
N PHE A 110 -1.01 0.51 13.78
CA PHE A 110 -2.12 0.63 14.74
C PHE A 110 -1.64 0.49 16.19
N ARG A 111 -0.64 -0.35 16.44
CA ARG A 111 -0.04 -0.58 17.75
C ARG A 111 0.34 0.73 18.49
N PRO A 112 1.03 1.71 17.88
CA PRO A 112 1.43 2.96 18.55
C PRO A 112 0.30 4.00 18.67
N MET A 113 -0.90 3.74 18.14
CA MET A 113 -2.02 4.68 18.27
C MET A 113 -2.47 4.81 19.72
N LYS A 114 -2.78 6.03 20.13
CA LYS A 114 -3.48 6.35 21.38
C LYS A 114 -4.95 5.99 21.26
N ASP A 115 -5.63 5.79 22.38
CA ASP A 115 -7.03 5.35 22.36
C ASP A 115 -7.97 6.33 21.63
N LEU A 116 -7.74 7.64 21.75
CA LEU A 116 -8.49 8.65 20.98
C LEU A 116 -8.35 8.43 19.46
N GLU A 117 -7.13 8.17 18.99
CA GLU A 117 -6.84 7.94 17.57
C GLU A 117 -7.48 6.63 17.09
N ARG A 118 -7.45 5.59 17.93
CA ARG A 118 -8.10 4.30 17.63
C ARG A 118 -9.61 4.43 17.51
N GLN A 119 -10.24 5.19 18.41
CA GLN A 119 -11.68 5.42 18.37
C GLN A 119 -12.07 6.28 17.16
N GLU A 120 -11.27 7.28 16.81
CA GLU A 120 -11.51 8.09 15.62
C GLU A 120 -11.37 7.26 14.33
N LEU A 121 -10.35 6.40 14.24
CA LEU A 121 -10.21 5.47 13.12
C LEU A 121 -11.41 4.50 13.05
N LYS A 122 -11.85 3.96 14.19
CA LYS A 122 -13.05 3.14 14.29
C LYS A 122 -14.27 3.88 13.76
N ARG A 123 -14.48 5.14 14.17
CA ARG A 123 -15.58 5.99 13.68
C ARG A 123 -15.52 6.15 12.15
N ARG A 124 -14.36 6.50 11.60
CA ARG A 124 -14.18 6.69 10.14
C ARG A 124 -14.36 5.40 9.33
N CYS A 125 -14.02 4.24 9.90
CA CYS A 125 -14.24 2.95 9.25
C CYS A 125 -15.70 2.45 9.32
N GLY A 126 -16.59 3.12 10.07
CA GLY A 126 -18.00 2.73 10.21
C GLY A 126 -18.37 2.10 11.56
N GLY A 127 -17.55 2.28 12.59
CA GLY A 127 -17.90 1.96 13.99
C GLY A 127 -17.60 0.54 14.47
N SER A 128 -16.86 -0.27 13.69
CA SER A 128 -16.55 -1.67 14.00
C SER A 128 -15.06 -1.96 13.89
N TRP A 129 -14.49 -2.73 14.82
CA TRP A 129 -13.11 -3.17 14.78
C TRP A 129 -12.84 -4.15 13.63
N LYS A 130 -13.84 -4.90 13.17
CA LYS A 130 -13.74 -5.70 11.94
C LYS A 130 -13.52 -4.80 10.73
N LEU A 131 -14.21 -3.66 10.65
CA LEU A 131 -14.03 -2.70 9.56
C LEU A 131 -12.67 -1.99 9.65
N VAL A 132 -12.19 -1.68 10.86
CA VAL A 132 -10.81 -1.19 11.06
C VAL A 132 -9.80 -2.25 10.59
N LEU A 133 -9.98 -3.52 10.96
CA LEU A 133 -9.11 -4.60 10.52
C LEU A 133 -9.12 -4.74 8.99
N SER A 134 -10.29 -4.64 8.35
CA SER A 134 -10.42 -4.61 6.88
C SER A 134 -9.65 -3.46 6.25
N PHE A 135 -9.77 -2.25 6.82
CA PHE A 135 -9.05 -1.07 6.36
C PHE A 135 -7.52 -1.26 6.44
N LEU A 136 -7.03 -1.75 7.58
CA LEU A 136 -5.59 -2.00 7.78
C LEU A 136 -5.05 -3.05 6.80
N LEU A 137 -5.80 -4.16 6.61
CA LEU A 137 -5.47 -5.21 5.66
C LEU A 137 -5.46 -4.71 4.21
N ALA A 138 -6.45 -3.89 3.83
CA ALA A 138 -6.49 -3.28 2.51
C ALA A 138 -5.30 -2.36 2.27
N GLY A 139 -4.92 -1.55 3.28
CA GLY A 139 -3.70 -0.74 3.24
C GLY A 139 -2.44 -1.58 3.06
N GLU A 140 -2.27 -2.66 3.81
CA GLU A 140 -1.13 -3.59 3.70
C GLU A 140 -1.07 -4.28 2.32
N ALA A 141 -2.23 -4.60 1.73
CA ALA A 141 -2.29 -5.18 0.40
C ALA A 141 -1.85 -4.17 -0.69
N CYS A 142 -2.20 -2.89 -0.53
CA CYS A 142 -1.86 -1.83 -1.49
C CYS A 142 -0.44 -1.29 -1.32
N SER A 143 0.14 -1.43 -0.13
CA SER A 143 1.42 -0.81 0.23
C SER A 143 2.42 -1.84 0.71
N ARG A 144 3.54 -1.96 -0.01
CA ARG A 144 4.63 -2.89 0.30
C ARG A 144 5.51 -2.39 1.45
N ARG A 145 4.92 -1.85 2.53
CA ARG A 145 5.63 -1.13 3.61
C ARG A 145 6.68 -1.97 4.35
N GLU A 146 6.46 -3.28 4.44
CA GLU A 146 7.38 -4.21 5.10
C GLU A 146 8.17 -5.07 4.10
N LYS A 147 8.08 -4.77 2.80
CA LYS A 147 8.75 -5.50 1.73
C LYS A 147 9.65 -4.55 0.95
N SER A 148 10.57 -5.15 0.21
CA SER A 148 11.41 -4.44 -0.72
C SER A 148 10.60 -3.68 -1.77
N GLN A 149 11.12 -2.52 -2.18
CA GLN A 149 10.55 -1.65 -3.20
C GLN A 149 11.67 -1.13 -4.11
N ALA A 150 11.36 -0.93 -5.38
CA ALA A 150 12.19 -0.20 -6.31
C ALA A 150 11.31 0.79 -7.06
N ILE A 151 11.76 2.05 -7.12
CA ILE A 151 11.02 3.16 -7.70
C ILE A 151 11.83 3.70 -8.88
N ALA A 152 11.23 3.65 -10.06
CA ALA A 152 11.76 4.26 -11.27
C ALA A 152 11.31 5.72 -11.37
N GLY A 153 12.19 6.65 -11.03
CA GLY A 153 11.95 8.08 -11.13
C GLY A 153 12.29 8.65 -12.51
N PRO A 154 12.11 9.97 -12.70
CA PRO A 154 12.62 10.67 -13.88
C PRO A 154 14.15 10.81 -13.75
N GLY A 155 14.88 10.00 -14.53
CA GLY A 155 16.34 10.01 -14.62
C GLY A 155 17.11 9.40 -13.43
N HIS A 156 16.44 8.94 -12.38
CA HIS A 156 17.07 8.34 -11.20
C HIS A 156 16.17 7.28 -10.57
N SER A 157 16.72 6.53 -9.63
CA SER A 157 16.08 5.36 -9.05
C SER A 157 16.32 5.29 -7.56
N VAL A 158 15.32 4.76 -6.85
CA VAL A 158 15.37 4.56 -5.40
C VAL A 158 14.99 3.11 -5.11
N ALA A 159 15.86 2.39 -4.40
CA ALA A 159 15.60 1.03 -3.96
C ALA A 159 15.60 0.97 -2.43
N VAL A 160 14.54 0.40 -1.86
CA VAL A 160 14.36 0.24 -0.41
C VAL A 160 14.37 -1.26 -0.12
N THR A 161 15.28 -1.67 0.77
CA THR A 161 15.42 -3.08 1.21
C THR A 161 14.36 -3.43 2.25
N SER A 162 14.16 -4.73 2.54
CA SER A 162 13.24 -5.18 3.60
C SER A 162 13.66 -4.69 5.00
N SER A 163 14.96 -4.46 5.20
CA SER A 163 15.54 -3.90 6.43
C SER A 163 15.28 -2.40 6.59
N GLY A 164 14.91 -1.71 5.49
CA GLY A 164 14.68 -0.27 5.42
C GLY A 164 15.91 0.56 5.03
N ALA A 165 17.01 -0.08 4.61
CA ALA A 165 18.13 0.61 3.98
C ALA A 165 17.75 1.11 2.57
N VAL A 166 18.26 2.28 2.19
CA VAL A 166 17.95 2.96 0.91
C VAL A 166 19.18 3.09 0.04
N TYR A 167 19.06 2.62 -1.20
CA TYR A 167 20.03 2.77 -2.26
C TYR A 167 19.49 3.69 -3.35
N THR A 168 20.32 4.58 -3.85
CA THR A 168 19.97 5.50 -4.94
C THR A 168 21.04 5.47 -6.02
N PHE A 169 20.62 5.69 -7.27
CA PHE A 169 21.46 5.69 -8.46
C PHE A 169 20.76 6.42 -9.60
N GLY A 170 21.51 6.85 -10.61
CA GLY A 170 21.06 7.63 -11.75
C GLY A 170 21.56 9.08 -11.73
N SER A 171 20.75 9.96 -12.31
CA SER A 171 20.97 11.41 -12.35
C SER A 171 20.95 12.02 -10.95
N ASN A 172 21.86 12.97 -10.71
CA ASN A 172 21.99 13.68 -9.43
C ASN A 172 22.21 15.20 -9.59
N SER A 173 21.89 15.75 -10.76
CA SER A 173 22.12 17.18 -11.05
C SER A 173 21.40 18.13 -10.08
N SER A 174 20.36 17.65 -9.39
CA SER A 174 19.57 18.39 -8.40
C SER A 174 19.79 17.90 -6.96
N GLY A 175 20.71 16.95 -6.71
CA GLY A 175 20.89 16.34 -5.39
C GLY A 175 19.89 15.22 -5.07
N GLN A 176 19.12 14.76 -6.06
CA GLN A 176 18.03 13.78 -5.90
C GLN A 176 18.48 12.36 -5.50
N LEU A 177 19.79 12.09 -5.40
CA LEU A 177 20.31 10.85 -4.84
C LEU A 177 20.58 10.93 -3.33
N GLY A 178 20.70 12.12 -2.73
CA GLY A 178 20.79 12.24 -1.27
C GLY A 178 22.17 11.92 -0.68
N HIS A 179 23.25 11.95 -1.48
CA HIS A 179 24.61 11.58 -1.04
C HIS A 179 25.48 12.76 -0.56
N GLY A 180 24.91 13.94 -0.34
CA GLY A 180 25.62 15.16 0.05
C GLY A 180 26.40 15.83 -1.07
N ASN A 181 26.14 15.44 -2.32
CA ASN A 181 26.78 15.96 -3.53
C ASN A 181 25.81 15.89 -4.72
N THR A 182 26.24 16.34 -5.89
CA THR A 182 25.47 16.37 -7.14
C THR A 182 26.05 15.46 -8.24
N LYS A 183 26.90 14.50 -7.86
CA LYS A 183 27.54 13.55 -8.79
C LYS A 183 26.56 12.43 -9.14
N GLU A 184 26.38 12.16 -10.43
CA GLU A 184 25.60 11.02 -10.93
C GLU A 184 26.26 9.69 -10.53
N GLU A 185 25.47 8.66 -10.26
CA GLU A 185 25.97 7.34 -9.83
C GLU A 185 25.31 6.23 -10.65
N SER A 186 26.08 5.44 -11.40
CA SER A 186 25.55 4.38 -12.26
C SER A 186 25.31 3.05 -11.55
N ARG A 187 25.75 2.93 -10.29
CA ARG A 187 25.59 1.74 -9.46
C ARG A 187 24.83 2.10 -8.19
N PRO A 188 23.97 1.20 -7.67
CA PRO A 188 23.25 1.45 -6.43
C PRO A 188 24.19 1.83 -5.28
N GLN A 189 24.00 3.02 -4.70
CA GLN A 189 24.79 3.52 -3.59
C GLN A 189 23.93 3.73 -2.35
N LEU A 190 24.39 3.22 -1.21
CA LEU A 190 23.71 3.36 0.08
C LEU A 190 23.72 4.83 0.57
N ILE A 191 22.55 5.35 0.97
CA ILE A 191 22.43 6.64 1.65
C ILE A 191 22.81 6.47 3.14
N ARG A 192 24.09 6.72 3.46
CA ARG A 192 24.63 6.52 4.82
C ARG A 192 24.03 7.46 5.86
N SER A 193 23.56 8.66 5.48
CA SER A 193 22.96 9.62 6.42
C SER A 193 21.64 9.15 7.02
N LEU A 194 21.02 8.10 6.47
CA LEU A 194 19.79 7.49 6.99
C LEU A 194 20.07 6.29 7.92
N GLN A 195 21.32 6.05 8.31
CA GLN A 195 21.67 4.95 9.20
C GLN A 195 20.88 5.04 10.51
N GLY A 196 20.20 3.95 10.89
CA GLY A 196 19.34 3.89 12.07
C GLY A 196 17.89 4.32 11.82
N ILE A 197 17.56 4.84 10.64
CA ILE A 197 16.19 5.16 10.23
C ILE A 197 15.71 4.07 9.26
N ARG A 198 14.66 3.35 9.65
CA ARG A 198 14.06 2.30 8.81
C ARG A 198 13.07 2.94 7.84
N ILE A 199 13.41 2.96 6.54
CA ILE A 199 12.54 3.47 5.48
C ILE A 199 11.56 2.39 5.02
N ILE A 200 10.29 2.74 4.86
CA ILE A 200 9.21 1.83 4.46
C ILE A 200 8.56 2.19 3.12
N GLN A 201 8.79 3.39 2.60
CA GLN A 201 8.26 3.79 1.30
C GLN A 201 9.10 4.90 0.68
N ALA A 202 9.16 4.91 -0.65
CA ALA A 202 9.83 5.93 -1.44
C ALA A 202 8.95 6.39 -2.60
N ALA A 203 9.08 7.67 -2.98
CA ALA A 203 8.56 8.22 -4.21
C ALA A 203 9.64 9.08 -4.88
N ALA A 204 9.67 9.03 -6.20
CA ALA A 204 10.63 9.77 -7.02
C ALA A 204 9.84 10.66 -7.99
N GLY A 205 10.17 11.95 -7.99
CA GLY A 205 9.73 12.92 -8.98
C GLY A 205 10.93 13.54 -9.66
N ALA A 206 10.71 14.47 -10.58
CA ALA A 206 11.82 15.01 -11.33
C ALA A 206 12.74 15.87 -10.48
N GLY A 207 14.00 15.45 -10.40
CA GLY A 207 15.00 16.10 -9.55
C GLY A 207 14.68 16.05 -8.05
N ARG A 208 13.75 15.19 -7.59
CA ARG A 208 13.30 15.11 -6.20
C ARG A 208 12.99 13.68 -5.76
N SER A 209 13.35 13.38 -4.53
CA SER A 209 13.06 12.11 -3.86
C SER A 209 12.40 12.37 -2.52
N MET A 210 11.42 11.54 -2.16
CA MET A 210 10.80 11.55 -0.85
C MET A 210 10.76 10.15 -0.26
N LEU A 211 11.01 10.04 1.04
CA LEU A 211 11.07 8.79 1.79
C LEU A 211 10.19 8.87 3.02
N ILE A 212 9.61 7.74 3.43
CA ILE A 212 8.83 7.62 4.67
C ILE A 212 9.49 6.59 5.58
N SER A 213 9.71 6.93 6.84
CA SER A 213 10.18 5.98 7.86
C SER A 213 9.05 5.17 8.48
N ASP A 214 9.39 4.08 9.16
CA ASP A 214 8.45 3.29 9.97
C ASP A 214 7.83 4.06 11.14
N ALA A 215 8.46 5.16 11.56
CA ALA A 215 7.91 6.14 12.51
C ALA A 215 6.93 7.15 11.86
N GLY A 216 6.63 7.01 10.57
CA GLY A 216 5.72 7.89 9.83
C GLY A 216 6.30 9.26 9.46
N GLN A 217 7.63 9.43 9.58
CA GLN A 217 8.31 10.68 9.28
C GLN A 217 8.67 10.76 7.79
N VAL A 218 8.54 11.95 7.21
CA VAL A 218 8.81 12.19 5.79
C VAL A 218 10.13 12.91 5.60
N TYR A 219 11.00 12.36 4.77
CA TYR A 219 12.28 12.95 4.39
C TYR A 219 12.25 13.35 2.91
N THR A 220 12.90 14.45 2.56
CA THR A 220 12.99 14.95 1.18
C THR A 220 14.43 15.33 0.83
N PHE A 221 14.81 15.17 -0.44
CA PHE A 221 16.07 15.62 -1.01
C PHE A 221 15.92 15.78 -2.54
N GLY A 222 16.81 16.56 -3.14
CA GLY A 222 16.67 17.08 -4.48
C GLY A 222 16.31 18.57 -4.49
N LYS A 223 15.75 19.04 -5.60
CA LYS A 223 15.24 20.42 -5.73
C LYS A 223 13.91 20.58 -4.98
N ASP A 224 13.72 21.74 -4.36
CA ASP A 224 12.48 22.16 -3.70
C ASP A 224 11.37 22.57 -4.67
N SER A 225 11.75 22.98 -5.88
CA SER A 225 10.87 23.42 -6.96
C SER A 225 10.00 22.28 -7.53
N PHE A 226 8.68 22.45 -7.60
CA PHE A 226 7.80 21.61 -8.41
C PHE A 226 7.85 21.99 -9.89
N GLY A 227 7.40 21.09 -10.76
CA GLY A 227 7.42 21.29 -12.20
C GLY A 227 8.80 21.06 -12.83
N GLU A 228 8.75 20.70 -14.10
CA GLU A 228 9.91 20.36 -14.93
C GLU A 228 10.44 21.58 -15.70
N ALA A 229 9.63 22.64 -15.82
CA ALA A 229 10.01 23.90 -16.45
C ALA A 229 10.27 24.98 -15.39
N GLU A 230 11.39 25.68 -15.53
CA GLU A 230 11.76 26.91 -14.82
C GLU A 230 10.77 28.04 -15.13
N TYR A 231 9.55 27.98 -14.60
CA TYR A 231 8.66 29.14 -14.55
C TYR A 231 9.19 30.10 -13.48
N GLY A 232 10.14 30.94 -13.90
CA GLY A 232 10.58 32.11 -13.16
C GLY A 232 11.82 31.87 -12.31
N SER A 233 12.85 32.63 -12.63
CA SER A 233 14.15 32.71 -11.96
C SER A 233 14.00 33.22 -10.51
N GLN A 234 13.65 32.34 -9.58
CA GLN A 234 13.81 32.52 -8.14
C GLN A 234 14.54 31.26 -7.65
N GLY A 235 15.71 31.43 -7.04
CA GLY A 235 16.70 30.37 -6.84
C GLY A 235 16.10 29.08 -6.26
N SER A 236 16.29 27.95 -6.96
CA SER A 236 15.96 26.63 -6.46
C SER A 236 16.90 26.27 -5.32
N ASN A 237 16.39 25.99 -4.12
CA ASN A 237 17.24 25.41 -3.08
C ASN A 237 17.36 23.90 -3.34
N MET A 238 18.60 23.43 -3.32
CA MET A 238 18.93 22.03 -3.52
C MET A 238 19.29 21.41 -2.19
N VAL A 239 18.58 20.35 -1.82
CA VAL A 239 18.83 19.57 -0.61
C VAL A 239 19.55 18.30 -1.04
N THR A 240 20.86 18.21 -0.80
CA THR A 240 21.68 17.08 -1.28
C THR A 240 21.77 15.92 -0.30
N THR A 241 21.23 16.06 0.92
CA THR A 241 21.12 15.01 1.94
C THR A 241 19.67 14.94 2.44
N PRO A 242 19.11 13.74 2.69
CA PRO A 242 17.74 13.62 3.20
C PRO A 242 17.47 14.52 4.41
N LEU A 243 16.48 15.39 4.28
CA LEU A 243 16.05 16.34 5.30
C LEU A 243 14.63 16.01 5.75
N LEU A 244 14.38 16.06 7.06
CA LEU A 244 13.04 15.89 7.63
C LEU A 244 12.13 17.04 7.20
N VAL A 245 10.93 16.73 6.73
CA VAL A 245 9.92 17.73 6.35
C VAL A 245 9.16 18.18 7.61
N GLU A 246 9.54 19.32 8.18
CA GLU A 246 8.97 19.80 9.45
C GLU A 246 7.46 20.05 9.38
N SER A 247 6.91 20.52 8.26
CA SER A 247 5.46 20.74 8.09
C SER A 247 4.63 19.45 8.18
N LEU A 248 5.26 18.27 7.99
CA LEU A 248 4.60 16.96 8.08
C LEU A 248 4.80 16.26 9.44
N LYS A 249 5.51 16.86 10.40
CA LYS A 249 5.88 16.20 11.68
C LYS A 249 4.70 15.76 12.54
N GLY A 250 3.54 16.40 12.40
CA GLY A 250 2.30 16.04 13.08
C GLY A 250 1.48 14.95 12.38
N ILE A 251 1.90 14.50 11.20
CA ILE A 251 1.18 13.55 10.36
C ILE A 251 1.97 12.26 10.29
N PHE A 252 1.39 11.16 10.78
CA PHE A 252 1.99 9.84 10.60
C PHE A 252 1.76 9.37 9.16
N ALA A 253 2.70 9.65 8.28
CA ALA A 253 2.61 9.35 6.86
C ALA A 253 2.85 7.87 6.58
N VAL A 254 2.14 7.33 5.60
CA VAL A 254 2.22 5.92 5.21
C VAL A 254 2.34 5.68 3.70
N GLN A 255 2.13 6.72 2.90
CA GLN A 255 2.43 6.74 1.47
C GLN A 255 2.64 8.18 1.01
N VAL A 256 3.64 8.41 0.16
CA VAL A 256 3.77 9.64 -0.62
C VAL A 256 3.66 9.32 -2.11
N ALA A 257 2.98 10.18 -2.85
CA ALA A 257 2.90 10.15 -4.30
C ALA A 257 3.27 11.53 -4.86
N ILE A 258 4.15 11.56 -5.85
CA ILE A 258 4.67 12.78 -6.43
C ILE A 258 4.06 12.97 -7.82
N GLY A 259 3.25 14.01 -7.98
CA GLY A 259 2.86 14.51 -9.30
C GLY A 259 3.83 15.58 -9.79
N ASN A 260 3.62 16.10 -11.00
CA ASN A 260 4.51 17.11 -11.56
C ASN A 260 4.44 18.45 -10.81
N PHE A 261 3.24 18.85 -10.40
CA PHE A 261 2.97 20.14 -9.74
C PHE A 261 2.60 20.04 -8.27
N PHE A 262 2.61 18.83 -7.71
CA PHE A 262 2.15 18.59 -6.35
C PHE A 262 2.75 17.32 -5.75
N THR A 263 2.61 17.20 -4.44
CA THR A 263 2.84 15.99 -3.66
C THR A 263 1.56 15.65 -2.91
N ALA A 264 1.18 14.39 -2.89
CA ALA A 264 0.13 13.87 -2.03
C ALA A 264 0.75 12.96 -0.95
N VAL A 265 0.28 13.08 0.28
CA VAL A 265 0.71 12.30 1.44
C VAL A 265 -0.52 11.65 2.06
N LEU A 266 -0.49 10.33 2.22
CA LEU A 266 -1.53 9.56 2.91
C LEU A 266 -1.11 9.32 4.37
N SER A 267 -1.96 9.65 5.33
CA SER A 267 -1.74 9.33 6.75
C SER A 267 -2.22 7.92 7.11
N ARG A 268 -1.76 7.38 8.25
CA ARG A 268 -2.19 6.06 8.76
C ARG A 268 -3.69 5.98 9.07
N GLU A 269 -4.32 7.11 9.34
CA GLU A 269 -5.76 7.23 9.55
C GLU A 269 -6.55 7.23 8.23
N GLY A 270 -5.86 7.30 7.08
CA GLY A 270 -6.49 7.40 5.77
C GLY A 270 -6.94 8.81 5.41
N VAL A 271 -6.27 9.84 5.93
CA VAL A 271 -6.43 11.23 5.45
C VAL A 271 -5.42 11.49 4.34
N VAL A 272 -5.87 12.08 3.24
CA VAL A 272 -4.99 12.52 2.15
C VAL A 272 -4.66 13.98 2.37
N TYR A 273 -3.38 14.31 2.43
CA TYR A 273 -2.86 15.67 2.42
C TYR A 273 -2.23 15.96 1.07
N THR A 274 -2.24 17.21 0.67
CA THR A 274 -1.65 17.64 -0.60
C THR A 274 -0.88 18.94 -0.39
N ILE A 275 0.27 19.03 -1.05
CA ILE A 275 1.18 20.19 -1.08
C ILE A 275 1.36 20.51 -2.56
N SER A 276 1.12 21.75 -3.00
CA SER A 276 1.07 22.07 -4.43
C SER A 276 1.72 23.41 -4.77
N TRP A 277 2.23 23.53 -6.00
CA TRP A 277 2.67 24.79 -6.58
C TRP A 277 1.74 25.24 -7.70
N GLY A 278 1.24 26.47 -7.63
CA GLY A 278 0.72 27.21 -8.78
C GLY A 278 -0.70 27.75 -8.63
N ASN A 279 -1.06 28.64 -9.57
CA ASN A 279 -2.33 29.39 -9.61
C ASN A 279 -3.56 28.51 -9.36
N GLU A 280 -4.44 29.02 -8.50
CA GLU A 280 -5.75 28.53 -8.10
C GLU A 280 -6.27 27.25 -8.81
N GLY A 281 -6.61 26.22 -8.02
CA GLY A 281 -7.61 25.23 -8.43
C GLY A 281 -7.14 23.93 -9.07
N LYS A 282 -5.84 23.60 -9.11
CA LYS A 282 -5.38 22.34 -9.73
C LYS A 282 -5.63 21.07 -8.90
N LEU A 283 -5.87 21.18 -7.59
CA LEU A 283 -6.27 20.07 -6.71
C LEU A 283 -7.25 20.49 -5.60
N GLY A 284 -7.92 21.64 -5.79
CA GLY A 284 -8.86 22.17 -4.79
C GLY A 284 -8.32 23.18 -3.81
N HIS A 285 -7.03 23.49 -3.89
CA HIS A 285 -6.44 24.53 -3.04
C HIS A 285 -6.73 25.90 -3.61
N HIS A 286 -7.24 26.78 -2.74
CA HIS A 286 -7.42 28.20 -2.96
C HIS A 286 -6.24 29.01 -2.41
N THR A 287 -5.05 28.40 -2.34
CA THR A 287 -3.88 28.95 -1.66
C THR A 287 -2.89 29.56 -2.66
N GLU A 288 -2.08 30.48 -2.15
CA GLU A 288 -1.04 31.16 -2.91
C GLU A 288 0.02 30.17 -3.41
N PRO A 289 0.68 30.45 -4.55
CA PRO A 289 1.66 29.53 -5.14
C PRO A 289 2.83 29.12 -4.23
N ASN A 290 3.10 29.86 -3.15
CA ASN A 290 4.21 29.58 -2.23
C ASN A 290 3.77 28.87 -0.94
N ASP A 291 2.53 28.40 -0.88
CA ASP A 291 2.01 27.70 0.29
C ASP A 291 2.45 26.22 0.28
N LEU A 292 3.47 25.93 1.09
CA LEU A 292 4.08 24.61 1.22
C LEU A 292 3.52 23.81 2.39
N GLU A 293 2.46 24.29 3.04
CA GLU A 293 1.80 23.57 4.13
C GLU A 293 0.94 22.41 3.60
N PRO A 294 0.90 21.26 4.30
CA PRO A 294 0.06 20.13 3.91
C PRO A 294 -1.41 20.39 4.22
N TYR A 295 -2.23 20.50 3.18
CA TYR A 295 -3.68 20.68 3.33
C TYR A 295 -4.42 19.34 3.19
N PRO A 296 -5.33 19.00 4.12
CA PRO A 296 -6.17 17.84 3.98
C PRO A 296 -7.09 18.03 2.76
N LEU A 297 -7.14 17.01 1.92
CA LEU A 297 -8.01 16.93 0.76
C LEU A 297 -9.41 16.52 1.22
N LEU A 298 -10.20 17.52 1.60
CA LEU A 298 -11.55 17.37 2.16
C LEU A 298 -12.62 17.22 1.07
N GLY A 299 -13.89 17.35 1.46
CA GLY A 299 -15.06 17.17 0.59
C GLY A 299 -15.57 15.73 0.66
N ALA A 300 -15.71 15.05 -0.48
CA ALA A 300 -16.26 13.70 -0.50
C ALA A 300 -15.40 12.64 0.23
N LEU A 301 -14.15 12.99 0.58
CA LEU A 301 -13.22 12.14 1.34
C LEU A 301 -13.14 12.48 2.84
N GLU A 302 -13.84 13.51 3.34
CA GLU A 302 -13.71 13.99 4.73
C GLU A 302 -13.91 12.88 5.78
N ASN A 303 -14.90 12.02 5.58
CA ASN A 303 -15.20 10.88 6.45
C ASN A 303 -14.96 9.51 5.79
N VAL A 304 -14.24 9.47 4.67
CA VAL A 304 -13.96 8.23 3.95
C VAL A 304 -12.46 7.93 4.00
N PRO A 305 -12.03 6.90 4.74
CA PRO A 305 -10.61 6.61 4.89
C PRO A 305 -10.02 6.08 3.58
N VAL A 306 -8.87 6.61 3.17
CA VAL A 306 -8.14 6.21 1.96
C VAL A 306 -7.08 5.16 2.28
N VAL A 307 -6.95 4.14 1.44
CA VAL A 307 -5.96 3.05 1.60
C VAL A 307 -4.78 3.16 0.64
N GLN A 308 -4.97 3.82 -0.50
CA GLN A 308 -3.93 4.02 -1.51
C GLN A 308 -4.15 5.34 -2.26
N ILE A 309 -3.06 6.05 -2.56
CA ILE A 309 -3.04 7.19 -3.49
C ILE A 309 -2.16 6.90 -4.70
N ALA A 310 -2.51 7.46 -5.86
CA ALA A 310 -1.69 7.43 -7.07
C ALA A 310 -1.72 8.78 -7.77
N ALA A 311 -0.55 9.42 -7.91
CA ALA A 311 -0.41 10.71 -8.56
C ALA A 311 -0.02 10.53 -10.02
N GLY A 312 -0.81 11.10 -10.92
CA GLY A 312 -0.42 11.30 -12.30
C GLY A 312 0.28 12.65 -12.50
N TYR A 313 0.38 13.11 -13.74
CA TYR A 313 1.08 14.37 -14.04
C TYR A 313 0.47 15.58 -13.29
N CYS A 314 -0.85 15.70 -13.30
CA CYS A 314 -1.58 16.84 -12.73
C CYS A 314 -2.95 16.45 -12.15
N TYR A 315 -3.10 15.20 -11.71
CA TYR A 315 -4.31 14.67 -11.09
C TYR A 315 -3.97 13.57 -10.09
N LEU A 316 -4.90 13.27 -9.19
CA LEU A 316 -4.73 12.29 -8.12
C LEU A 316 -5.89 11.30 -8.16
N LEU A 317 -5.57 10.01 -7.98
CA LEU A 317 -6.52 8.97 -7.63
C LEU A 317 -6.39 8.60 -6.16
N ALA A 318 -7.52 8.40 -5.49
CA ALA A 318 -7.61 7.91 -4.13
C ALA A 318 -8.49 6.66 -4.10
N LEU A 319 -7.92 5.53 -3.68
CA LEU A 319 -8.65 4.31 -3.40
C LEU A 319 -9.17 4.39 -1.96
N ALA A 320 -10.47 4.59 -1.83
CA ALA A 320 -11.16 4.83 -0.58
C ALA A 320 -11.83 3.54 -0.07
N PHE A 321 -11.72 3.30 1.23
CA PHE A 321 -12.37 2.18 1.91
C PHE A 321 -13.78 2.57 2.34
N GLN A 322 -14.75 1.71 2.05
CA GLN A 322 -16.11 1.80 2.56
C GLN A 322 -16.55 0.42 3.11
N PRO A 323 -17.53 0.37 4.03
CA PRO A 323 -18.02 -0.90 4.57
C PRO A 323 -18.57 -1.87 3.51
N THR A 324 -19.06 -1.34 2.39
CA THR A 324 -19.63 -2.10 1.27
C THR A 324 -18.59 -2.52 0.23
N GLY A 325 -17.35 -2.06 0.34
CA GLY A 325 -16.29 -2.29 -0.65
C GLY A 325 -15.41 -1.06 -0.85
N MET A 326 -14.50 -1.14 -1.81
CA MET A 326 -13.63 -0.01 -2.15
C MET A 326 -14.25 0.84 -3.26
N SER A 327 -13.88 2.12 -3.28
CA SER A 327 -14.33 3.09 -4.27
C SER A 327 -13.14 3.94 -4.72
N VAL A 328 -13.17 4.43 -5.95
CA VAL A 328 -12.10 5.31 -6.47
C VAL A 328 -12.63 6.73 -6.58
N TYR A 329 -11.88 7.66 -6.02
CA TYR A 329 -12.10 9.09 -6.18
C TYR A 329 -10.97 9.68 -7.01
N SER A 330 -11.30 10.71 -7.78
CA SER A 330 -10.34 11.47 -8.58
C SER A 330 -10.52 12.97 -8.38
N VAL A 331 -9.41 13.69 -8.48
CA VAL A 331 -9.36 15.16 -8.39
C VAL A 331 -8.24 15.70 -9.27
N GLY A 332 -8.39 16.93 -9.75
CA GLY A 332 -7.40 17.68 -10.48
C GLY A 332 -7.75 17.84 -11.96
N CYS A 333 -6.77 17.68 -12.85
CA CYS A 333 -6.96 18.01 -14.26
C CYS A 333 -7.77 16.94 -15.03
N GLY A 334 -8.85 17.36 -15.70
CA GLY A 334 -9.76 16.54 -16.50
C GLY A 334 -9.35 16.30 -17.95
N LEU A 335 -8.31 16.98 -18.45
CA LEU A 335 -7.90 16.90 -19.86
C LEU A 335 -7.72 15.45 -20.33
N GLY A 336 -8.36 15.11 -21.46
CA GLY A 336 -8.39 13.78 -22.06
C GLY A 336 -9.27 12.76 -21.35
N GLY A 337 -10.01 13.14 -20.30
CA GLY A 337 -10.93 12.26 -19.59
C GLY A 337 -10.29 11.43 -18.48
N LYS A 338 -9.03 11.74 -18.09
CA LYS A 338 -8.25 10.96 -17.11
C LYS A 338 -8.82 10.92 -15.68
N LEU A 339 -9.83 11.72 -15.39
CA LEU A 339 -10.58 11.64 -14.12
C LEU A 339 -11.71 10.59 -14.16
N GLY A 340 -12.10 10.08 -15.33
CA GLY A 340 -13.03 8.94 -15.42
C GLY A 340 -14.51 9.29 -15.19
N HIS A 341 -14.89 10.58 -15.22
CA HIS A 341 -16.27 11.04 -14.99
C HIS A 341 -17.12 11.19 -16.25
N GLY A 342 -16.64 10.75 -17.41
CA GLY A 342 -17.29 10.91 -18.70
C GLY A 342 -17.09 12.28 -19.35
N THR A 343 -16.47 13.23 -18.63
CA THR A 343 -16.18 14.58 -19.10
C THR A 343 -14.67 14.82 -19.21
N ARG A 344 -14.29 15.96 -19.78
CA ARG A 344 -12.89 16.46 -19.83
C ARG A 344 -12.65 17.67 -18.91
N THR A 345 -13.52 17.85 -17.92
CA THR A 345 -13.53 19.01 -17.02
C THR A 345 -12.65 18.75 -15.81
N ASP A 346 -11.94 19.78 -15.36
CA ASP A 346 -11.17 19.70 -14.12
C ASP A 346 -12.10 19.56 -12.91
N GLU A 347 -11.67 18.79 -11.92
CA GLU A 347 -12.37 18.62 -10.65
C GLU A 347 -11.55 19.27 -9.55
N LYS A 348 -12.15 20.24 -8.86
CA LYS A 348 -11.51 20.95 -7.75
C LYS A 348 -11.63 20.17 -6.43
N SER A 349 -12.59 19.27 -6.31
CA SER A 349 -12.75 18.46 -5.10
C SER A 349 -12.79 16.99 -5.48
N PRO A 350 -12.41 16.07 -4.58
CA PRO A 350 -12.53 14.64 -4.83
C PRO A 350 -13.94 14.26 -5.27
N ARG A 351 -14.04 13.59 -6.41
CA ARG A 351 -15.31 13.10 -6.96
C ARG A 351 -15.25 11.59 -7.15
N LEU A 352 -16.34 10.91 -6.78
CA LEU A 352 -16.48 9.47 -6.94
C LEU A 352 -16.54 9.10 -8.44
N ILE A 353 -15.80 8.06 -8.83
CA ILE A 353 -15.91 7.46 -10.16
C ILE A 353 -17.02 6.40 -10.16
N GLU A 354 -18.24 6.80 -10.53
CA GLU A 354 -19.45 5.97 -10.47
C GLU A 354 -19.42 4.78 -11.45
N GLN A 355 -18.60 4.85 -12.50
CA GLN A 355 -18.52 3.82 -13.54
C GLN A 355 -18.20 2.42 -12.98
N PHE A 356 -17.41 2.32 -11.90
CA PHE A 356 -17.08 1.03 -11.31
C PHE A 356 -18.30 0.30 -10.74
N GLN A 357 -19.29 1.04 -10.22
CA GLN A 357 -20.54 0.45 -9.75
C GLN A 357 -21.36 -0.11 -10.91
N GLN A 358 -21.38 0.60 -12.05
CA GLN A 358 -22.07 0.16 -13.26
C GLN A 358 -21.43 -1.12 -13.84
N LEU A 359 -20.08 -1.17 -13.84
CA LEU A 359 -19.30 -2.34 -14.29
C LEU A 359 -19.30 -3.49 -13.27
N LYS A 360 -19.84 -3.26 -12.07
CA LYS A 360 -19.81 -4.20 -10.93
C LYS A 360 -18.39 -4.66 -10.59
N ILE A 361 -17.44 -3.73 -10.65
CA ILE A 361 -16.03 -3.97 -10.32
C ILE A 361 -15.77 -3.40 -8.94
N GLN A 362 -15.13 -4.19 -8.08
CA GLN A 362 -14.63 -3.77 -6.76
C GLN A 362 -13.16 -3.39 -6.89
N PRO A 363 -12.79 -2.10 -6.94
CA PRO A 363 -11.41 -1.66 -7.14
C PRO A 363 -10.50 -2.15 -6.00
N MET A 364 -9.28 -2.60 -6.31
CA MET A 364 -8.31 -3.10 -5.34
C MET A 364 -6.96 -2.37 -5.41
N VAL A 365 -6.55 -1.93 -6.60
CA VAL A 365 -5.28 -1.25 -6.84
C VAL A 365 -5.52 -0.14 -7.86
N VAL A 366 -5.01 1.05 -7.59
CA VAL A 366 -5.02 2.19 -8.51
C VAL A 366 -3.62 2.50 -9.03
N ALA A 367 -3.51 2.92 -10.29
CA ALA A 367 -2.33 3.51 -10.88
C ALA A 367 -2.70 4.75 -11.70
N ALA A 368 -1.88 5.78 -11.63
CA ALA A 368 -2.07 7.04 -12.34
C ALA A 368 -0.78 7.37 -13.11
N GLY A 369 -0.87 7.37 -14.43
CA GLY A 369 0.20 7.72 -15.35
C GLY A 369 0.17 9.21 -15.66
N ALA A 370 0.97 9.65 -16.63
CA ALA A 370 1.00 11.07 -16.96
C ALA A 370 -0.35 11.50 -17.55
N TRP A 371 -0.94 10.64 -18.39
CA TRP A 371 -2.13 10.96 -19.18
C TRP A 371 -3.30 10.01 -18.99
N HIS A 372 -3.09 8.84 -18.39
CA HIS A 372 -4.11 7.81 -18.24
C HIS A 372 -4.02 7.13 -16.89
N ALA A 373 -5.11 6.49 -16.51
CA ALA A 373 -5.25 5.80 -15.25
C ALA A 373 -5.64 4.34 -15.48
N ALA A 374 -5.35 3.52 -14.46
CA ALA A 374 -5.73 2.12 -14.46
C ALA A 374 -6.16 1.65 -13.07
N VAL A 375 -7.04 0.65 -13.05
CA VAL A 375 -7.53 -0.02 -11.85
C VAL A 375 -7.54 -1.52 -12.05
N VAL A 376 -7.11 -2.27 -11.04
CA VAL A 376 -7.35 -3.71 -10.92
C VAL A 376 -8.54 -3.94 -9.99
N GLY A 377 -9.51 -4.73 -10.42
CA GLY A 377 -10.64 -5.18 -9.61
C GLY A 377 -10.33 -6.43 -8.77
N ARG A 378 -11.15 -6.69 -7.74
CA ARG A 378 -11.07 -7.89 -6.90
C ARG A 378 -11.27 -9.20 -7.68
N ASP A 379 -11.99 -9.13 -8.78
CA ASP A 379 -12.20 -10.22 -9.73
C ASP A 379 -11.03 -10.40 -10.71
N GLY A 380 -10.01 -9.54 -10.65
CA GLY A 380 -8.85 -9.56 -11.52
C GLY A 380 -9.03 -8.83 -12.85
N ARG A 381 -10.21 -8.24 -13.12
CA ARG A 381 -10.43 -7.41 -14.31
C ARG A 381 -9.63 -6.12 -14.20
N VAL A 382 -9.12 -5.64 -15.34
CA VAL A 382 -8.39 -4.37 -15.43
C VAL A 382 -9.22 -3.37 -16.21
N CYS A 383 -9.37 -2.17 -15.64
CA CYS A 383 -9.94 -1.02 -16.33
C CYS A 383 -8.88 0.04 -16.59
N THR A 384 -8.95 0.68 -17.74
CA THR A 384 -8.08 1.79 -18.15
C THR A 384 -8.93 2.93 -18.72
N TRP A 385 -8.48 4.17 -18.52
CA TRP A 385 -9.12 5.36 -19.08
C TRP A 385 -8.18 6.56 -19.14
N GLY A 386 -8.56 7.60 -19.87
CA GLY A 386 -7.77 8.80 -20.14
C GLY A 386 -7.37 8.89 -21.61
N TRP A 387 -6.17 9.40 -21.87
CA TRP A 387 -5.66 9.50 -23.24
C TRP A 387 -5.33 8.12 -23.81
N GLY A 388 -5.72 7.88 -25.06
CA GLY A 388 -5.48 6.60 -25.76
C GLY A 388 -4.20 6.51 -26.57
N ARG A 389 -3.46 7.62 -26.69
CA ARG A 389 -2.33 7.74 -27.62
C ARG A 389 -1.31 6.61 -27.46
N TYR A 390 -0.80 6.10 -28.58
CA TYR A 390 0.12 4.97 -28.62
C TYR A 390 -0.43 3.66 -28.05
N GLY A 391 -1.74 3.59 -27.79
CA GLY A 391 -2.41 2.40 -27.28
C GLY A 391 -2.18 2.13 -25.80
N CYS A 392 -1.82 3.14 -24.99
CA CYS A 392 -1.53 2.96 -23.57
C CYS A 392 -2.73 2.50 -22.72
N LEU A 393 -3.94 2.47 -23.29
CA LEU A 393 -5.14 1.90 -22.69
C LEU A 393 -5.38 0.42 -23.03
N GLY A 394 -4.68 -0.15 -24.02
CA GLY A 394 -4.74 -1.59 -24.29
C GLY A 394 -6.02 -2.10 -24.94
N HIS A 395 -6.87 -1.21 -25.48
CA HIS A 395 -8.14 -1.58 -26.12
C HIS A 395 -8.00 -1.95 -27.61
N GLY A 396 -6.78 -2.09 -28.13
CA GLY A 396 -6.51 -2.41 -29.54
C GLY A 396 -6.61 -1.21 -30.50
N ASN A 397 -6.72 0.00 -29.95
CA ASN A 397 -6.78 1.25 -30.69
C ASN A 397 -6.09 2.37 -29.89
N GLU A 398 -6.13 3.60 -30.40
CA GLU A 398 -5.57 4.78 -29.73
C GLU A 398 -6.65 5.76 -29.22
N ASP A 399 -7.89 5.28 -29.05
CA ASP A 399 -9.02 6.12 -28.67
C ASP A 399 -8.93 6.54 -27.20
N CYS A 400 -9.31 7.78 -26.91
CA CYS A 400 -9.40 8.24 -25.53
C CYS A 400 -10.70 7.74 -24.89
N GLU A 401 -10.61 7.31 -23.63
CA GLU A 401 -11.76 6.84 -22.85
C GLU A 401 -11.99 7.79 -21.68
N SER A 402 -13.17 8.42 -21.60
CA SER A 402 -13.48 9.38 -20.52
C SER A 402 -14.08 8.74 -19.27
N VAL A 403 -14.33 7.43 -19.31
CA VAL A 403 -14.77 6.60 -18.19
C VAL A 403 -13.93 5.32 -18.13
N PRO A 404 -13.75 4.69 -16.95
CA PRO A 404 -13.13 3.38 -16.86
C PRO A 404 -13.74 2.37 -17.84
N LYS A 405 -12.90 1.77 -18.68
CA LYS A 405 -13.28 0.73 -19.64
C LYS A 405 -12.48 -0.54 -19.39
N VAL A 406 -13.17 -1.69 -19.41
CA VAL A 406 -12.55 -3.00 -19.20
C VAL A 406 -11.67 -3.36 -20.39
N ILE A 407 -10.48 -3.91 -20.12
CA ILE A 407 -9.63 -4.50 -21.15
C ILE A 407 -10.09 -5.94 -21.42
N GLU A 408 -10.95 -6.11 -22.42
CA GLU A 408 -11.58 -7.41 -22.74
C GLU A 408 -10.59 -8.50 -23.13
N SER A 409 -9.46 -8.13 -23.74
CA SER A 409 -8.40 -9.09 -24.14
C SER A 409 -7.73 -9.80 -22.96
N LEU A 410 -7.92 -9.32 -21.73
CA LEU A 410 -7.42 -9.93 -20.50
C LEU A 410 -8.46 -10.78 -19.76
N GLY A 411 -9.66 -11.00 -20.34
CA GLY A 411 -10.79 -11.60 -19.61
C GLY A 411 -10.56 -12.99 -19.00
N ASN A 412 -9.54 -13.72 -19.46
CA ASN A 412 -9.16 -15.05 -18.93
C ASN A 412 -8.04 -15.00 -17.89
N LEU A 413 -7.51 -13.81 -17.58
CA LEU A 413 -6.38 -13.60 -16.67
C LEU A 413 -6.85 -12.90 -15.41
N LYS A 414 -6.21 -13.23 -14.28
CA LYS A 414 -6.47 -12.56 -13.01
C LYS A 414 -5.33 -11.59 -12.71
N ALA A 415 -5.54 -10.31 -12.98
CA ALA A 415 -4.57 -9.28 -12.61
C ALA A 415 -4.53 -9.07 -11.09
N VAL A 416 -3.35 -8.76 -10.56
CA VAL A 416 -3.14 -8.43 -9.14
C VAL A 416 -2.40 -7.11 -8.94
N HIS A 417 -1.69 -6.62 -9.96
CA HIS A 417 -0.98 -5.34 -9.92
C HIS A 417 -1.07 -4.64 -11.26
N VAL A 418 -1.09 -3.30 -11.23
CA VAL A 418 -1.03 -2.45 -12.42
C VAL A 418 -0.10 -1.28 -12.15
N ALA A 419 0.63 -0.85 -13.18
CA ALA A 419 1.50 0.32 -13.12
C ALA A 419 1.39 1.09 -14.44
N THR A 420 1.36 2.42 -14.34
CA THR A 420 1.20 3.33 -15.47
C THR A 420 2.31 4.38 -15.46
N GLY A 421 2.97 4.57 -16.60
CA GLY A 421 3.98 5.61 -16.83
C GLY A 421 3.39 6.75 -17.66
N ASP A 422 4.20 7.32 -18.56
CA ASP A 422 3.73 8.37 -19.48
C ASP A 422 2.65 7.85 -20.46
N TYR A 423 3.07 7.02 -21.41
CA TYR A 423 2.20 6.35 -22.39
C TYR A 423 2.37 4.84 -22.36
N THR A 424 2.56 4.29 -21.17
CA THR A 424 2.88 2.88 -20.98
C THR A 424 2.12 2.32 -19.80
N THR A 425 1.65 1.08 -19.93
CA THR A 425 0.95 0.35 -18.89
C THR A 425 1.53 -1.05 -18.75
N PHE A 426 1.72 -1.47 -17.51
CA PHE A 426 2.10 -2.82 -17.14
C PHE A 426 1.04 -3.45 -16.25
N ILE A 427 0.82 -4.75 -16.44
CA ILE A 427 -0.09 -5.56 -15.65
C ILE A 427 0.68 -6.79 -15.18
N VAL A 428 0.52 -7.14 -13.90
CA VAL A 428 1.03 -8.38 -13.33
C VAL A 428 -0.15 -9.25 -12.94
N THR A 429 -0.12 -10.51 -13.36
CA THR A 429 -1.14 -11.51 -13.06
C THR A 429 -0.85 -12.25 -11.75
N ASP A 430 -1.83 -12.97 -11.23
CA ASP A 430 -1.70 -13.78 -10.03
C ASP A 430 -0.74 -14.96 -10.18
N THR A 431 -0.35 -15.35 -11.40
CA THR A 431 0.72 -16.32 -11.68
C THR A 431 2.11 -15.69 -11.64
N GLY A 432 2.20 -14.35 -11.68
CA GLY A 432 3.45 -13.60 -11.78
C GLY A 432 3.83 -13.22 -13.21
N ASP A 433 2.97 -13.48 -14.20
CA ASP A 433 3.22 -13.12 -15.59
C ASP A 433 2.97 -11.62 -15.82
N VAL A 434 3.86 -10.99 -16.59
CA VAL A 434 3.88 -9.55 -16.84
C VAL A 434 3.45 -9.26 -18.28
N TYR A 435 2.45 -8.40 -18.42
CA TYR A 435 1.96 -7.89 -19.70
C TYR A 435 2.25 -6.39 -19.80
N SER A 436 2.59 -5.91 -20.99
CA SER A 436 2.83 -4.48 -21.22
C SER A 436 2.25 -4.02 -22.56
N PHE A 437 1.88 -2.74 -22.63
CA PHE A 437 1.31 -2.09 -23.80
C PHE A 437 1.50 -0.57 -23.74
N GLY A 438 1.41 0.09 -24.89
CA GLY A 438 1.64 1.53 -25.05
C GLY A 438 2.75 1.87 -26.04
N CYS A 439 3.42 2.99 -25.79
CA CYS A 439 4.46 3.57 -26.65
C CYS A 439 5.67 2.65 -26.85
N GLY A 440 5.97 2.32 -28.10
CA GLY A 440 7.14 1.53 -28.51
C GLY A 440 8.39 2.36 -28.80
N GLU A 441 8.35 3.68 -28.64
CA GLU A 441 9.51 4.53 -28.96
C GLU A 441 10.69 4.35 -27.98
N SER A 442 10.50 3.63 -26.87
CA SER A 442 11.55 3.31 -25.92
C SER A 442 11.58 1.81 -25.63
N ALA A 443 12.74 1.30 -25.28
CA ALA A 443 12.91 -0.10 -24.87
C ALA A 443 12.27 -0.44 -23.49
N SER A 444 11.37 0.43 -22.98
CA SER A 444 10.77 0.36 -21.64
C SER A 444 9.59 -0.62 -21.53
N LEU A 445 9.10 -1.16 -22.64
CA LEU A 445 8.02 -2.17 -22.67
C LEU A 445 8.51 -3.61 -22.42
N GLY A 446 9.80 -3.88 -22.62
CA GLY A 446 10.38 -5.23 -22.46
C GLY A 446 10.16 -6.17 -23.65
N HIS A 447 9.56 -5.68 -24.75
CA HIS A 447 9.37 -6.42 -26.00
C HIS A 447 10.54 -6.17 -26.94
N ASN A 448 11.39 -7.17 -27.14
CA ASN A 448 12.40 -7.13 -28.20
C ASN A 448 12.08 -8.22 -29.23
N PRO A 449 11.87 -7.87 -30.51
CA PRO A 449 11.94 -8.88 -31.56
C PRO A 449 13.37 -9.41 -31.62
N ALA A 450 13.53 -10.72 -31.53
CA ALA A 450 14.81 -11.37 -31.79
C ALA A 450 15.18 -11.14 -33.27
N GLY A 451 16.08 -10.19 -33.58
CA GLY A 451 16.67 -10.12 -34.91
C GLY A 451 17.11 -8.76 -35.47
N ASP A 452 16.68 -7.61 -34.94
CA ASP A 452 16.99 -6.33 -35.60
C ASP A 452 18.35 -5.76 -35.15
N ALA A 453 19.40 -6.31 -35.74
CA ALA A 453 20.76 -5.75 -35.76
C ALA A 453 20.88 -4.52 -36.71
N GLN A 454 19.77 -3.88 -37.08
CA GLN A 454 19.72 -2.80 -38.07
C GLN A 454 18.89 -1.61 -37.54
N GLY A 455 19.51 -0.82 -36.67
CA GLY A 455 19.53 0.67 -36.66
C GLY A 455 18.24 1.50 -36.78
N ASN A 456 17.05 0.92 -36.89
CA ASN A 456 15.78 1.64 -36.83
C ASN A 456 15.23 1.52 -35.40
N ASN A 457 15.65 2.46 -34.55
CA ASN A 457 15.33 2.53 -33.12
C ASN A 457 13.85 2.91 -32.83
N ARG A 458 12.88 2.34 -33.55
CA ARG A 458 11.45 2.59 -33.32
C ARG A 458 10.74 1.26 -33.20
N HIS A 459 10.55 0.77 -31.97
CA HIS A 459 9.65 -0.34 -31.76
C HIS A 459 8.22 0.13 -32.04
N THR A 460 7.42 -0.76 -32.63
CA THR A 460 6.01 -0.48 -32.92
C THR A 460 5.23 -0.36 -31.61
N ASN A 461 4.28 0.58 -31.56
CA ASN A 461 3.36 0.69 -30.43
C ASN A 461 2.61 -0.63 -30.22
N VAL A 462 2.40 -0.98 -28.96
CA VAL A 462 1.68 -2.19 -28.57
C VAL A 462 0.29 -1.77 -28.11
N LEU A 463 -0.72 -1.95 -28.97
CA LEU A 463 -2.06 -1.41 -28.74
C LEU A 463 -2.95 -2.32 -27.86
N SER A 464 -2.52 -3.56 -27.61
CA SER A 464 -3.21 -4.53 -26.76
C SER A 464 -2.19 -5.20 -25.84
N PRO A 465 -2.57 -5.59 -24.62
CA PRO A 465 -1.67 -6.22 -23.68
C PRO A 465 -0.92 -7.40 -24.31
N ALA A 466 0.41 -7.31 -24.33
CA ALA A 466 1.28 -8.36 -24.83
C ALA A 466 2.15 -8.92 -23.69
N LEU A 467 2.32 -10.24 -23.66
CA LEU A 467 3.15 -10.91 -22.67
C LEU A 467 4.62 -10.50 -22.87
N VAL A 468 5.27 -10.05 -21.81
CA VAL A 468 6.70 -9.74 -21.82
C VAL A 468 7.49 -11.05 -21.72
N THR A 469 7.76 -11.67 -22.87
CA THR A 469 8.39 -13.00 -22.96
C THR A 469 9.76 -13.06 -22.28
N SER A 470 10.53 -11.98 -22.39
CA SER A 470 11.85 -11.84 -21.75
C SER A 470 11.80 -11.96 -20.22
N LEU A 471 10.72 -11.47 -19.58
CA LEU A 471 10.49 -11.68 -18.14
C LEU A 471 9.96 -13.09 -17.85
N LYS A 472 9.11 -13.65 -18.71
CA LYS A 472 8.59 -15.02 -18.56
C LYS A 472 9.71 -16.06 -18.56
N GLU A 473 10.71 -15.88 -19.42
CA GLU A 473 11.88 -16.77 -19.55
C GLU A 473 12.76 -16.80 -18.30
N VAL A 474 12.73 -15.75 -17.47
CA VAL A 474 13.43 -15.71 -16.18
C VAL A 474 12.88 -16.75 -15.20
N ASN A 475 11.64 -17.21 -15.39
CA ASN A 475 10.96 -18.21 -14.56
C ASN A 475 10.90 -17.82 -13.07
N GLU A 476 10.60 -16.54 -12.81
CA GLU A 476 10.41 -15.97 -11.48
C GLU A 476 8.99 -15.41 -11.35
N ARG A 477 8.48 -15.37 -10.12
CA ARG A 477 7.17 -14.78 -9.83
C ARG A 477 7.32 -13.28 -9.60
N PHE A 478 6.95 -12.46 -10.59
CA PHE A 478 6.93 -11.01 -10.44
C PHE A 478 5.73 -10.56 -9.61
N VAL A 479 5.93 -9.54 -8.77
CA VAL A 479 4.91 -9.04 -7.84
C VAL A 479 4.73 -7.52 -7.91
N GLN A 480 5.66 -6.80 -8.54
CA GLN A 480 5.57 -5.35 -8.68
C GLN A 480 6.31 -4.91 -9.94
N ILE A 481 5.70 -3.96 -10.64
CA ILE A 481 6.35 -3.14 -11.65
C ILE A 481 6.38 -1.69 -11.15
N SER A 482 7.52 -1.03 -11.32
CA SER A 482 7.66 0.42 -11.20
C SER A 482 8.26 0.97 -12.48
N LEU A 483 7.70 2.05 -13.01
CA LEU A 483 8.16 2.66 -14.24
C LEU A 483 8.14 4.18 -14.11
N THR A 484 9.01 4.84 -14.86
CA THR A 484 9.09 6.30 -14.91
C THR A 484 7.74 6.89 -15.35
N ASN A 485 7.22 7.80 -14.53
CA ASN A 485 6.03 8.59 -14.81
C ASN A 485 6.41 10.06 -15.05
N SER A 486 7.03 10.35 -16.19
CA SER A 486 7.36 11.71 -16.64
C SER A 486 7.37 11.78 -18.17
N ILE A 487 7.05 12.97 -18.69
CA ILE A 487 6.96 13.26 -20.13
C ILE A 487 8.25 13.88 -20.70
N TYR A 488 9.23 14.18 -19.83
CA TYR A 488 10.49 14.85 -20.20
C TYR A 488 11.70 13.94 -20.07
N TRP A 489 11.53 12.76 -19.50
CA TRP A 489 12.61 11.82 -19.23
C TRP A 489 12.35 10.51 -19.96
N ASN A 490 13.42 9.94 -20.51
CA ASN A 490 13.34 8.60 -21.09
C ASN A 490 12.98 7.59 -20.00
N ALA A 491 11.98 6.76 -20.30
CA ALA A 491 11.40 5.87 -19.31
C ALA A 491 12.30 4.66 -19.05
N HIS A 492 12.39 4.27 -17.78
CA HIS A 492 12.93 2.98 -17.37
C HIS A 492 11.93 2.26 -16.48
N THR A 493 12.08 0.94 -16.41
CA THR A 493 11.16 0.04 -15.74
C THR A 493 11.93 -0.92 -14.86
N PHE A 494 11.44 -1.09 -13.64
CA PHE A 494 11.85 -2.13 -12.71
C PHE A 494 10.78 -3.20 -12.59
N ALA A 495 11.21 -4.46 -12.61
CA ALA A 495 10.39 -5.62 -12.28
C ALA A 495 10.96 -6.30 -11.02
N LEU A 496 10.14 -6.37 -9.97
CA LEU A 496 10.51 -6.96 -8.68
C LEU A 496 9.82 -8.31 -8.50
N THR A 497 10.61 -9.31 -8.13
CA THR A 497 10.14 -10.67 -7.84
C THR A 497 9.70 -10.82 -6.39
N GLU A 498 8.91 -11.87 -6.10
CA GLU A 498 8.49 -12.20 -4.74
C GLU A 498 9.70 -12.45 -3.80
N THR A 499 10.78 -13.01 -4.34
CA THR A 499 12.01 -13.30 -3.60
C THR A 499 12.94 -12.09 -3.45
N GLY A 500 12.52 -10.89 -3.85
CA GLY A 500 13.31 -9.66 -3.71
C GLY A 500 14.38 -9.44 -4.78
N LYS A 501 14.42 -10.23 -5.86
CA LYS A 501 15.32 -9.96 -7.01
C LYS A 501 14.73 -8.84 -7.87
N LEU A 502 15.59 -7.88 -8.23
CA LEU A 502 15.25 -6.70 -9.04
C LEU A 502 15.80 -6.84 -10.45
N TYR A 503 14.95 -6.60 -11.45
CA TYR A 503 15.31 -6.54 -12.87
C TYR A 503 15.02 -5.14 -13.42
N ALA A 504 15.89 -4.63 -14.29
CA ALA A 504 15.81 -3.29 -14.87
C ALA A 504 15.92 -3.33 -16.40
N PHE A 505 15.16 -2.47 -17.08
CA PHE A 505 15.17 -2.27 -18.54
C PHE A 505 14.60 -0.89 -18.92
N GLY A 506 14.72 -0.50 -20.17
CA GLY A 506 14.45 0.85 -20.68
C GLY A 506 15.70 1.73 -20.72
N ALA A 507 15.52 3.03 -20.54
CA ALA A 507 16.62 4.00 -20.62
C ALA A 507 17.62 3.87 -19.47
N GLY A 508 18.91 4.02 -19.76
CA GLY A 508 20.01 3.93 -18.79
C GLY A 508 21.13 4.94 -19.03
N ASP A 509 20.87 5.96 -19.85
CA ASP A 509 21.79 7.05 -20.21
C ASP A 509 22.30 7.88 -19.03
N LYS A 510 21.61 7.83 -17.89
CA LYS A 510 21.99 8.46 -16.62
C LYS A 510 22.46 7.46 -15.56
N GLY A 511 22.56 6.17 -15.90
CA GLY A 511 22.86 5.11 -14.94
C GLY A 511 21.66 4.68 -14.08
N GLN A 512 20.44 5.12 -14.41
CA GLN A 512 19.19 4.83 -13.71
C GLN A 512 18.73 3.36 -13.80
N LEU A 513 19.45 2.50 -14.52
CA LEU A 513 19.19 1.05 -14.47
C LEU A 513 19.94 0.36 -13.33
N GLY A 514 20.99 0.98 -12.78
CA GLY A 514 21.83 0.37 -11.76
C GLY A 514 22.70 -0.77 -12.29
N VAL A 515 22.80 -0.89 -13.61
CA VAL A 515 23.61 -1.86 -14.36
C VAL A 515 24.44 -1.11 -15.40
N GLU A 516 25.63 -1.62 -15.70
CA GLU A 516 26.50 -0.99 -16.69
C GLU A 516 25.98 -1.22 -18.11
N LEU A 517 25.91 -0.13 -18.88
CA LEU A 517 25.66 -0.19 -20.31
C LEU A 517 26.97 -0.15 -21.10
N SER A 518 26.96 -0.74 -22.29
CA SER A 518 28.08 -0.63 -23.22
C SER A 518 28.25 0.82 -23.68
N ALA A 519 29.47 1.24 -24.05
CA ALA A 519 29.81 2.65 -24.32
C ALA A 519 28.93 3.40 -25.34
N ASN A 520 28.21 2.68 -26.22
CA ASN A 520 27.33 3.26 -27.24
C ASN A 520 25.84 2.97 -27.00
N GLN A 521 25.49 2.39 -25.86
CA GLN A 521 24.14 1.95 -25.54
C GLN A 521 23.50 2.92 -24.53
N THR A 522 22.37 3.53 -24.90
CA THR A 522 21.63 4.48 -24.04
C THR A 522 20.40 3.84 -23.40
N GLU A 523 19.98 2.68 -23.90
CA GLU A 523 18.81 1.94 -23.42
C GLU A 523 19.03 0.43 -23.53
N ARG A 524 18.24 -0.33 -22.76
CA ARG A 524 18.30 -1.79 -22.73
C ARG A 524 16.89 -2.35 -22.77
N GLY A 525 16.51 -3.05 -23.83
CA GLY A 525 15.18 -3.66 -23.92
C GLY A 525 15.01 -4.96 -23.15
N ASN A 526 16.08 -5.73 -22.96
CA ASN A 526 16.01 -6.99 -22.22
C ASN A 526 16.22 -6.74 -20.73
N PRO A 527 15.30 -7.20 -19.86
CA PRO A 527 15.46 -7.11 -18.41
C PRO A 527 16.79 -7.70 -17.93
N GLU A 528 17.56 -6.91 -17.19
CA GLU A 528 18.79 -7.35 -16.56
C GLU A 528 18.69 -7.29 -15.05
N ARG A 529 19.24 -8.29 -14.37
CA ARG A 529 19.24 -8.32 -12.91
C ARG A 529 20.16 -7.24 -12.35
N VAL A 530 19.62 -6.38 -11.51
CA VAL A 530 20.40 -5.42 -10.73
C VAL A 530 21.10 -6.17 -9.60
N MET A 531 22.42 -6.00 -9.48
CA MET A 531 23.22 -6.63 -8.42
C MET A 531 23.05 -5.88 -7.09
N LEU A 532 21.84 -5.94 -6.55
CA LEU A 532 21.43 -5.36 -5.29
C LEU A 532 20.62 -6.40 -4.51
N ASP A 533 21.03 -6.69 -3.28
CA ASP A 533 20.24 -7.51 -2.37
C ASP A 533 19.21 -6.63 -1.67
N LEU A 534 17.94 -6.91 -1.92
CA LEU A 534 16.82 -6.19 -1.31
C LEU A 534 16.21 -6.94 -0.13
N SER A 535 16.69 -8.14 0.18
CA SER A 535 16.13 -9.00 1.22
C SER A 535 16.40 -8.52 2.63
#